data_AF-A0A4U1JGX5-F1
#
_entry.id   AF-A0A4U1JGX5-F1
#
_cell.length_a   1.000
_cell.length_b   1.000
_cell.length_c   1.000
_cell.angle_alpha   90.00
_cell.angle_beta   90.00
_cell.angle_gamma   90.00
#
_symmetry.space_group_name_H-M   'P 1'
#
loop_
_entity.id
_entity.type
_entity.pdbx_description
1 polymer ?
#
loop_
_entity_poly.entity_id
_entity_poly.type
_entity_poly.pdbx_seq_one_letter_code
_entity_poly.pdbx_strand_id
1 'polypeptide(L)'
;MRRFPVFLGLLLVIAPARVSAAEEVAFRLDYQPARGCMDHDTLALFLEGDFGYRVVRDDARALVRIILKGGGRKMEAHVSALDDAGVERWEAMIPGPIDCRELMQDTAYAISLNLGKWELKKQEAPSWLLRAPEIEVGTAAPSPPLRPFVAYDDDAPLRRRTLDPFYRVETTPTPPPAPIEQGLAGPTWAVGANALFVPAGLPGIGVGGGLSLDARWRLWSVGVEFRGMGTWEQEVGVVPVQATTWAGLGIGCVTPHERFGLCGMGGGGSLNVMYATEISPVDWSDTLIWAGARATFFMYHGERMSVALFGEVLAPLQETKVLMRSTSGEVILWRTGALWTLGISPRFEFK
;
A
#
# COMPACT_ATOMS: atom_id res chain seq x y z
N MET A 1 29.55 40.41 6.21
CA MET A 1 28.31 39.73 6.64
C MET A 1 28.15 38.45 5.83
N ARG A 2 28.39 37.29 6.44
CA ARG A 2 28.28 35.97 5.80
C ARG A 2 26.85 35.45 5.99
N ARG A 3 26.11 35.19 4.91
CA ARG A 3 24.78 34.56 4.96
C ARG A 3 24.97 33.04 4.93
N PHE A 4 24.50 32.37 5.98
CA PHE A 4 24.38 30.91 6.03
C PHE A 4 23.14 30.48 5.23
N PRO A 5 23.21 29.43 4.40
CA PRO A 5 22.01 28.81 3.85
C PRO A 5 21.32 27.97 4.93
N VAL A 6 20.03 28.24 5.14
CA VAL A 6 19.12 27.41 5.92
C VAL A 6 18.87 26.13 5.14
N PHE A 7 19.53 25.04 5.52
CA PHE A 7 19.17 23.70 5.08
C PHE A 7 17.89 23.30 5.83
N LEU A 8 16.76 23.39 5.15
CA LEU A 8 15.51 22.77 5.56
C LEU A 8 15.66 21.25 5.34
N GLY A 9 16.28 20.58 6.31
CA GLY A 9 16.39 19.13 6.34
C GLY A 9 15.04 18.51 6.64
N LEU A 10 14.37 18.03 5.59
CA LEU A 10 13.23 17.13 5.71
C LEU A 10 13.76 15.76 6.16
N LEU A 11 13.98 15.60 7.47
CA LEU A 11 14.24 14.32 8.10
C LEU A 11 12.95 13.49 8.01
N LEU A 12 12.85 12.64 7.00
CA LEU A 12 12.03 11.43 7.05
C LEU A 12 12.62 10.55 8.15
N VAL A 13 12.11 10.73 9.37
CA VAL A 13 12.28 9.75 10.44
C VAL A 13 11.52 8.50 9.97
N ILE A 14 12.25 7.56 9.38
CA ILE A 14 11.79 6.18 9.26
C ILE A 14 11.76 5.66 10.70
N ALA A 15 10.67 5.94 11.42
CA ALA A 15 10.40 5.25 12.65
C ALA A 15 10.33 3.76 12.27
N PRO A 16 11.07 2.87 12.96
CA PRO A 16 10.81 1.46 12.79
C PRO A 16 9.34 1.29 13.13
N ALA A 17 8.55 0.82 12.16
CA ALA A 17 7.21 0.34 12.43
C ALA A 17 7.41 -0.81 13.41
N ARG A 18 7.37 -0.51 14.71
CA ARG A 18 6.89 -1.46 15.69
C ARG A 18 5.49 -1.72 15.20
N VAL A 19 5.33 -2.79 14.44
CA VAL A 19 4.07 -3.49 14.27
C VAL A 19 3.70 -3.87 15.69
N SER A 20 3.10 -2.93 16.41
CA SER A 20 2.18 -3.26 17.47
C SER A 20 1.22 -4.18 16.74
N ALA A 21 1.26 -5.48 17.04
CA ALA A 21 0.22 -6.38 16.62
C ALA A 21 -1.07 -5.64 16.96
N ALA A 22 -1.77 -5.15 15.93
CA ALA A 22 -2.98 -4.41 16.15
C ALA A 22 -3.87 -5.33 16.99
N GLU A 23 -4.49 -4.79 18.03
CA GLU A 23 -5.38 -5.56 18.88
C GLU A 23 -6.59 -5.96 18.02
N GLU A 24 -6.44 -7.07 17.30
CA GLU A 24 -7.42 -7.59 16.35
C GLU A 24 -8.58 -8.20 17.13
N VAL A 25 -9.81 -7.90 16.67
CA VAL A 25 -11.01 -8.56 17.17
C VAL A 25 -11.01 -10.01 16.69
N ALA A 26 -11.32 -10.95 17.58
CA ALA A 26 -11.50 -12.34 17.20
C ALA A 26 -12.55 -13.01 18.07
N PHE A 27 -13.32 -13.93 17.48
CA PHE A 27 -14.30 -14.75 18.20
C PHE A 27 -14.42 -16.15 17.60
N ARG A 28 -14.81 -17.10 18.45
CA ARG A 28 -15.27 -18.43 18.03
C ARG A 28 -16.69 -18.30 17.50
N LEU A 29 -17.04 -19.06 16.47
CA LEU A 29 -18.38 -19.06 15.89
C LEU A 29 -19.10 -20.38 16.18
N ASP A 30 -20.13 -20.33 17.02
CA ASP A 30 -21.04 -21.44 17.32
C ASP A 30 -22.32 -21.25 16.48
N TYR A 31 -22.31 -21.86 15.30
CA TYR A 31 -23.42 -21.82 14.35
C TYR A 31 -23.63 -23.19 13.73
N GLN A 32 -24.85 -23.72 13.88
CA GLN A 32 -25.27 -24.96 13.25
C GLN A 32 -26.23 -24.64 12.10
N PRO A 33 -25.82 -24.84 10.84
CA PRO A 33 -26.63 -24.43 9.70
C PRO A 33 -27.90 -25.27 9.60
N ALA A 34 -29.05 -24.60 9.43
CA ALA A 34 -30.28 -25.27 9.05
C ALA A 34 -30.34 -25.48 7.53
N ARG A 35 -31.24 -26.36 7.07
CA ARG A 35 -31.36 -26.69 5.65
C ARG A 35 -31.70 -25.43 4.83
N GLY A 36 -30.88 -25.14 3.81
CA GLY A 36 -31.04 -23.99 2.93
C GLY A 36 -30.36 -22.71 3.43
N CYS A 37 -29.80 -22.73 4.64
CA CYS A 37 -28.97 -21.65 5.16
C CYS A 37 -27.55 -21.74 4.63
N MET A 38 -26.83 -20.63 4.76
CA MET A 38 -25.39 -20.58 4.57
C MET A 38 -24.71 -21.57 5.53
N ASP A 39 -23.70 -22.32 5.08
CA ASP A 39 -22.88 -23.16 5.96
C ASP A 39 -21.92 -22.32 6.82
N HIS A 40 -21.27 -22.97 7.79
CA HIS A 40 -20.38 -22.31 8.75
C HIS A 40 -19.18 -21.62 8.09
N ASP A 41 -18.49 -22.31 7.18
CA ASP A 41 -17.31 -21.79 6.50
C ASP A 41 -17.65 -20.59 5.60
N THR A 42 -18.76 -20.68 4.86
CA THR A 42 -19.23 -19.58 4.02
C THR A 42 -19.59 -18.35 4.87
N LEU A 43 -20.21 -18.54 6.04
CA LEU A 43 -20.50 -17.44 6.96
C LEU A 43 -19.23 -16.82 7.54
N ALA A 44 -18.25 -17.65 7.90
CA ALA A 44 -16.95 -17.18 8.36
C ALA A 44 -16.23 -16.35 7.27
N LEU A 45 -16.30 -16.75 6.01
CA LEU A 45 -15.75 -15.99 4.88
C LEU A 45 -16.47 -14.64 4.66
N PHE A 46 -17.79 -14.60 4.81
CA PHE A 46 -18.54 -13.34 4.77
C PHE A 46 -18.10 -12.39 5.90
N LEU A 47 -17.95 -12.91 7.12
CA LEU A 47 -17.45 -12.14 8.25
C LEU A 47 -16.00 -11.67 8.02
N GLU A 48 -15.13 -12.49 7.44
CA GLU A 48 -13.77 -12.07 7.08
C GLU A 48 -13.75 -10.93 6.05
N GLY A 49 -14.59 -11.02 5.01
CA GLY A 49 -14.75 -9.95 4.02
C GLY A 49 -15.23 -8.63 4.64
N ASP A 50 -16.19 -8.69 5.57
CA ASP A 50 -16.74 -7.52 6.26
C ASP A 50 -15.77 -6.86 7.25
N PHE A 51 -14.94 -7.67 7.92
CA PHE A 51 -13.94 -7.16 8.87
C PHE A 51 -12.61 -6.78 8.18
N GLY A 52 -12.34 -7.31 6.99
CA GLY A 52 -11.09 -7.12 6.25
C GLY A 52 -9.93 -8.01 6.72
N TYR A 53 -10.18 -8.92 7.66
CA TYR A 53 -9.22 -9.89 8.19
C TYR A 53 -9.95 -11.07 8.85
N ARG A 54 -9.22 -12.17 9.11
CA ARG A 54 -9.79 -13.40 9.67
C ARG A 54 -10.22 -13.24 11.14
N VAL A 55 -11.51 -12.94 11.33
CA VAL A 55 -12.12 -12.72 12.65
C VAL A 55 -12.59 -14.00 13.35
N VAL A 56 -12.99 -15.03 12.59
CA VAL A 56 -13.45 -16.31 13.13
C VAL A 56 -12.26 -17.23 13.40
N ARG A 57 -12.00 -17.50 14.68
CA ARG A 57 -10.86 -18.31 15.12
C ARG A 57 -11.20 -19.21 16.30
N ASP A 58 -10.63 -20.41 16.31
CA ASP A 58 -10.85 -21.40 17.37
C ASP A 58 -10.15 -21.04 18.69
N ASP A 59 -9.08 -20.24 18.63
CA ASP A 59 -8.30 -19.76 19.78
C ASP A 59 -8.83 -18.46 20.39
N ALA A 60 -9.94 -17.92 19.86
CA ALA A 60 -10.50 -16.67 20.34
C ALA A 60 -11.23 -16.81 21.68
N ARG A 61 -11.12 -15.77 22.51
CA ARG A 61 -11.72 -15.71 23.86
C ARG A 61 -13.25 -15.67 23.78
N ALA A 62 -13.75 -14.70 23.01
CA ALA A 62 -15.18 -14.51 22.79
C ALA A 62 -15.80 -15.66 21.99
N LEU A 63 -17.09 -15.90 22.24
CA LEU A 63 -17.92 -16.84 21.49
C LEU A 63 -19.13 -16.10 20.92
N VAL A 64 -19.29 -16.11 19.61
CA VAL A 64 -20.52 -15.66 18.95
C VAL A 64 -21.36 -16.88 18.63
N ARG A 65 -22.56 -16.95 19.23
CA ARG A 65 -23.52 -18.02 19.01
C ARG A 65 -24.69 -17.51 18.18
N ILE A 66 -25.06 -18.26 17.15
CA ILE A 66 -26.20 -17.99 16.29
C ILE A 66 -27.19 -19.16 16.39
N ILE A 67 -28.40 -18.86 16.88
CA ILE A 67 -29.51 -19.82 16.96
C ILE A 67 -30.61 -19.37 16.02
N LEU A 68 -30.89 -20.19 15.02
CA LEU A 68 -32.02 -19.99 14.11
C LEU A 68 -33.30 -20.54 14.74
N LYS A 69 -34.32 -19.69 14.85
CA LYS A 69 -35.66 -20.10 15.26
C LYS A 69 -36.63 -19.93 14.09
N GLY A 70 -37.31 -21.01 13.73
CA GLY A 70 -38.34 -21.03 12.70
C GLY A 70 -39.72 -21.22 13.30
N GLY A 71 -40.67 -20.36 12.90
CA GLY A 71 -42.07 -20.45 13.30
C GLY A 71 -43.00 -20.08 12.14
N GLY A 72 -43.56 -21.06 11.44
CA GLY A 72 -44.48 -20.83 10.33
C GLY A 72 -43.78 -20.23 9.09
N ARG A 73 -44.15 -19.01 8.69
CA ARG A 73 -43.58 -18.28 7.52
C ARG A 73 -42.51 -17.25 7.90
N LYS A 74 -41.99 -17.30 9.12
CA LYS A 74 -40.96 -16.39 9.60
C LYS A 74 -39.78 -17.17 10.17
N MET A 75 -38.58 -16.66 9.91
CA MET A 75 -37.34 -17.16 10.47
C MET A 75 -36.63 -15.99 11.15
N GLU A 76 -36.06 -16.25 12.32
CA GLU A 76 -35.37 -15.26 13.12
C GLU A 76 -34.01 -15.83 13.54
N ALA A 77 -32.97 -15.01 13.45
CA ALA A 77 -31.65 -15.36 13.97
C ALA A 77 -31.47 -14.67 15.32
N HIS A 78 -31.31 -15.46 16.38
CA HIS A 78 -30.90 -14.97 17.68
C HIS A 78 -29.38 -15.08 17.78
N VAL A 79 -28.73 -13.94 17.92
CA VAL A 79 -27.28 -13.82 18.00
C VAL A 79 -26.92 -13.38 19.41
N SER A 80 -25.95 -14.05 20.01
CA SER A 80 -25.37 -13.67 21.29
C SER A 80 -23.85 -13.68 21.19
N ALA A 81 -23.18 -12.72 21.82
CA ALA A 81 -21.73 -12.74 22.02
C ALA A 81 -21.43 -12.89 23.51
N LEU A 82 -20.67 -13.93 23.84
CA LEU A 82 -20.28 -14.29 25.19
C LEU A 82 -18.77 -14.06 25.35
N ASP A 83 -18.36 -13.66 26.54
CA ASP A 83 -16.94 -13.60 26.90
C ASP A 83 -16.36 -14.97 27.27
N ASP A 84 -15.09 -14.99 27.69
CA ASP A 84 -14.37 -16.21 28.09
C ASP A 84 -14.94 -16.88 29.35
N ALA A 85 -15.65 -16.13 30.20
CA ALA A 85 -16.38 -16.65 31.35
C ALA A 85 -17.79 -17.14 30.99
N GLY A 86 -18.21 -17.00 29.72
CA GLY A 86 -19.56 -17.34 29.27
C GLY A 86 -20.62 -16.32 29.67
N VAL A 87 -20.22 -15.10 30.04
CA VAL A 87 -21.14 -14.00 30.33
C VAL A 87 -21.54 -13.34 29.01
N GLU A 88 -22.84 -13.19 28.78
CA GLU A 88 -23.36 -12.51 27.60
C GLU A 88 -23.04 -11.01 27.67
N ARG A 89 -22.41 -10.50 26.61
CA ARG A 89 -22.02 -9.10 26.47
C ARG A 89 -22.84 -8.36 25.41
N TRP A 90 -23.45 -9.10 24.49
CA TRP A 90 -24.29 -8.58 23.44
C TRP A 90 -25.31 -9.63 22.99
N GLU A 91 -26.54 -9.20 22.73
CA GLU A 91 -27.61 -10.02 22.17
C GLU A 91 -28.32 -9.20 21.07
N ALA A 92 -28.71 -9.87 20.00
CA ALA A 92 -29.58 -9.31 18.98
C ALA A 92 -30.55 -10.38 18.45
N MET A 93 -31.75 -9.94 18.09
CA MET A 93 -32.69 -10.73 17.29
C MET A 93 -32.80 -10.08 15.92
N ILE A 94 -32.45 -10.82 14.89
CA ILE A 94 -32.50 -10.38 13.50
C ILE A 94 -33.71 -11.04 12.84
N PRO A 95 -34.79 -10.29 12.56
CA PRO A 95 -35.92 -10.82 11.82
C PRO A 95 -35.57 -10.92 10.34
N GLY A 96 -35.87 -12.05 9.71
CA GLY A 96 -35.57 -12.27 8.29
C GLY A 96 -36.79 -12.63 7.45
N PRO A 97 -36.68 -12.47 6.12
CA PRO A 97 -37.59 -13.09 5.19
C PRO A 97 -37.51 -14.63 5.26
N ILE A 98 -38.33 -15.33 4.46
CA ILE A 98 -38.33 -16.81 4.43
C ILE A 98 -36.98 -17.37 3.94
N ASP A 99 -36.19 -16.60 3.18
CA ASP A 99 -34.89 -17.04 2.68
C ASP A 99 -33.83 -16.97 3.78
N CYS A 100 -33.38 -18.15 4.22
CA CYS A 100 -32.35 -18.25 5.26
C CYS A 100 -31.00 -17.68 4.80
N ARG A 101 -30.68 -17.68 3.51
CA ARG A 101 -29.42 -17.11 3.02
C ARG A 101 -29.37 -15.61 3.29
N GLU A 102 -30.45 -14.90 2.96
CA GLU A 102 -30.58 -13.45 3.18
C GLU A 102 -30.53 -13.14 4.69
N LEU A 103 -31.26 -13.90 5.51
CA LEU A 103 -31.19 -13.77 6.97
C LEU A 103 -29.74 -13.92 7.52
N MET A 104 -28.95 -14.85 6.97
CA MET A 104 -27.57 -15.04 7.40
C MET A 104 -26.64 -13.92 6.93
N GLN A 105 -26.90 -13.29 5.77
CA GLN A 105 -26.16 -12.10 5.33
C GLN A 105 -26.45 -10.90 6.24
N ASP A 106 -27.71 -10.67 6.58
CA ASP A 106 -28.11 -9.62 7.52
C ASP A 106 -27.53 -9.87 8.92
N THR A 107 -27.48 -11.14 9.33
CA THR A 107 -26.86 -11.56 10.58
C THR A 107 -25.35 -11.27 10.59
N ALA A 108 -24.64 -11.58 9.52
CA ALA A 108 -23.21 -11.28 9.39
C ALA A 108 -22.94 -9.77 9.45
N TYR A 109 -23.75 -8.98 8.74
CA TYR A 109 -23.66 -7.52 8.75
C TYR A 109 -23.93 -6.94 10.14
N ALA A 110 -24.94 -7.46 10.86
CA ALA A 110 -25.22 -7.04 12.23
C ALA A 110 -24.06 -7.35 13.18
N ILE A 111 -23.42 -8.51 13.02
CA ILE A 111 -22.22 -8.89 13.78
C ILE A 111 -21.07 -7.92 13.46
N SER A 112 -20.79 -7.64 12.17
CA SER A 112 -19.67 -6.77 11.78
C SER A 112 -19.83 -5.33 12.25
N LEU A 113 -21.06 -4.81 12.19
CA LEU A 113 -21.38 -3.46 12.67
C LEU A 113 -21.24 -3.32 14.20
N ASN A 114 -21.63 -4.35 14.96
CA ASN A 114 -21.64 -4.27 16.42
C ASN A 114 -20.31 -4.70 17.05
N LEU A 115 -19.61 -5.67 16.46
CA LEU A 115 -18.39 -6.25 17.01
C LEU A 115 -17.10 -5.80 16.29
N GLY A 116 -17.15 -5.28 15.07
CA GLY A 116 -15.95 -4.93 14.29
C GLY A 116 -15.67 -3.44 14.12
N LYS A 117 -16.70 -2.64 13.84
CA LYS A 117 -16.55 -1.23 13.42
C LYS A 117 -16.35 -0.25 14.59
N TRP A 118 -15.48 -0.57 15.54
CA TRP A 118 -15.16 0.26 16.71
C TRP A 118 -14.43 1.55 16.36
N GLU A 119 -13.58 1.50 15.33
CA GLU A 119 -12.87 2.68 14.80
C GLU A 119 -13.86 3.76 14.30
N LEU A 120 -14.94 3.36 13.63
CA LEU A 120 -16.01 4.28 13.20
C LEU A 120 -16.71 4.94 14.39
N LYS A 121 -16.80 4.23 15.51
CA LYS A 121 -17.39 4.72 16.76
C LYS A 121 -16.39 5.54 17.59
N LYS A 122 -15.12 5.64 17.17
CA LYS A 122 -14.02 6.27 17.94
C LYS A 122 -13.90 5.71 19.35
N GLN A 123 -14.15 4.41 19.51
CA GLN A 123 -14.05 3.68 20.77
C GLN A 123 -13.04 2.55 20.62
N GLU A 124 -12.32 2.23 21.69
CA GLU A 124 -11.45 1.05 21.71
C GLU A 124 -12.29 -0.22 21.74
N ALA A 125 -11.82 -1.26 21.06
CA ALA A 125 -12.48 -2.56 21.09
C ALA A 125 -12.44 -3.13 22.51
N PRO A 126 -13.55 -3.68 23.03
CA PRO A 126 -13.57 -4.26 24.36
C PRO A 126 -12.57 -5.41 24.51
N SER A 127 -11.83 -5.45 25.62
CA SER A 127 -10.77 -6.44 25.85
C SER A 127 -11.20 -7.90 25.87
N TRP A 128 -12.50 -8.18 26.08
CA TRP A 128 -13.06 -9.53 26.01
C TRP A 128 -13.18 -10.05 24.57
N LEU A 129 -13.21 -9.14 23.59
CA LEU A 129 -13.36 -9.40 22.17
C LEU A 129 -12.02 -9.38 21.42
N LEU A 130 -10.98 -8.82 22.06
CA LEU A 130 -9.63 -8.83 21.54
C LEU A 130 -9.04 -10.23 21.55
N ARG A 131 -8.26 -10.54 20.51
CA ARG A 131 -7.47 -11.77 20.42
C ARG A 131 -6.57 -11.88 21.65
N ALA A 132 -6.51 -13.07 22.24
CA ALA A 132 -5.51 -13.35 23.26
C ALA A 132 -4.11 -13.17 22.66
N PRO A 133 -3.17 -12.49 23.35
CA PRO A 133 -1.80 -12.43 22.89
C PRO A 133 -1.30 -13.86 22.70
N GLU A 134 -0.78 -14.15 21.51
CA GLU A 134 -0.15 -15.42 21.22
C GLU A 134 1.02 -15.54 22.21
N ILE A 135 0.89 -16.43 23.19
CA ILE A 135 1.99 -16.73 24.08
C ILE A 135 3.04 -17.35 23.17
N GLU A 136 4.09 -16.61 22.85
CA GLU A 136 5.28 -17.16 22.22
C GLU A 136 5.82 -18.23 23.16
N VAL A 137 5.33 -19.46 23.00
CA VAL A 137 5.95 -20.64 23.58
C VAL A 137 7.30 -20.69 22.92
N GLY A 138 8.30 -20.15 23.61
CA GLY A 138 9.64 -19.94 23.09
C GLY A 138 10.03 -21.12 22.24
N THR A 139 10.28 -20.86 20.96
CA THR A 139 10.79 -21.87 20.03
C THR A 139 11.88 -22.64 20.76
N ALA A 140 11.77 -23.98 20.73
CA ALA A 140 12.70 -24.86 21.43
C ALA A 140 14.12 -24.33 21.20
N ALA A 141 14.83 -24.06 22.30
CA ALA A 141 16.15 -23.42 22.26
C ALA A 141 16.98 -24.04 21.11
N PRO A 142 17.59 -23.22 20.25
CA PRO A 142 18.28 -23.73 19.07
C PRO A 142 19.23 -24.82 19.51
N SER A 143 18.98 -26.04 19.02
CA SER A 143 19.88 -27.16 19.29
C SER A 143 21.27 -26.71 18.86
N PRO A 144 22.29 -26.81 19.74
CA PRO A 144 23.63 -26.34 19.42
C PRO A 144 24.05 -26.99 18.10
N PRO A 145 24.69 -26.23 17.19
CA PRO A 145 25.07 -26.75 15.89
C PRO A 145 25.89 -28.02 16.09
N LEU A 146 25.50 -29.10 15.39
CA LEU A 146 26.24 -30.35 15.36
C LEU A 146 27.67 -30.03 14.92
N ARG A 147 28.60 -29.99 15.88
CA ARG A 147 30.02 -29.87 15.57
C ARG A 147 30.39 -31.14 14.83
N PRO A 148 30.95 -31.07 13.60
CA PRO A 148 31.50 -32.25 12.97
C PRO A 148 32.57 -32.81 13.91
N PHE A 149 32.42 -34.07 14.28
CA PHE A 149 33.45 -34.80 15.00
C PHE A 149 34.63 -34.92 14.05
N VAL A 150 35.60 -34.01 14.16
CA VAL A 150 36.87 -34.12 13.45
C VAL A 150 37.61 -35.26 14.12
N ALA A 151 37.59 -36.44 13.49
CA ALA A 151 38.58 -37.45 13.75
C ALA A 151 39.93 -36.84 13.39
N TYR A 152 40.74 -36.55 14.41
CA TYR A 152 42.13 -36.17 14.22
C TYR A 152 42.84 -37.37 13.61
N ASP A 153 43.22 -37.24 12.33
CA ASP A 153 44.29 -38.04 11.76
C ASP A 153 45.61 -37.48 12.33
N ASP A 154 46.08 -38.16 13.38
CA ASP A 154 47.38 -37.95 14.01
C ASP A 154 48.50 -38.44 13.08
N ASP A 155 48.84 -37.69 12.01
CA ASP A 155 50.07 -37.97 11.23
C ASP A 155 50.52 -36.84 10.27
N ALA A 156 50.43 -35.57 10.68
CA ALA A 156 51.02 -34.47 9.91
C ALA A 156 52.17 -33.77 10.67
N PRO A 157 53.42 -33.82 10.16
CA PRO A 157 54.56 -33.22 10.84
C PRO A 157 54.48 -31.68 10.84
N LEU A 158 54.77 -31.11 12.00
CA LEU A 158 54.87 -29.68 12.31
C LEU A 158 55.70 -28.90 11.29
N ARG A 159 55.06 -28.38 10.23
CA ARG A 159 55.65 -27.33 9.38
C ARG A 159 55.54 -25.99 10.10
N ARG A 160 56.61 -25.63 10.81
CA ARG A 160 56.89 -24.25 11.20
C ARG A 160 56.79 -23.35 9.97
N ARG A 161 55.75 -22.53 9.90
CA ARG A 161 55.72 -21.35 9.03
C ARG A 161 56.59 -20.27 9.66
N THR A 162 57.86 -20.22 9.26
CA THR A 162 58.67 -19.02 9.37
C THR A 162 58.06 -17.95 8.47
N LEU A 163 57.72 -16.80 9.06
CA LEU A 163 57.39 -15.59 8.31
C LEU A 163 58.66 -15.08 7.63
N ASP A 164 58.66 -15.08 6.30
CA ASP A 164 59.71 -14.51 5.46
C ASP A 164 59.51 -12.99 5.37
N PRO A 165 60.44 -12.13 5.86
CA PRO A 165 60.23 -10.69 5.97
C PRO A 165 60.57 -9.90 4.68
N PHE A 166 60.76 -10.56 3.54
CA PHE A 166 61.23 -9.90 2.32
C PHE A 166 60.33 -10.14 1.09
N TYR A 167 59.08 -9.69 1.14
CA TYR A 167 58.32 -9.43 -0.08
C TYR A 167 58.56 -7.97 -0.50
N ARG A 168 59.49 -7.79 -1.43
CA ARG A 168 59.71 -6.54 -2.14
C ARG A 168 58.49 -6.33 -3.04
N VAL A 169 57.66 -5.35 -2.71
CA VAL A 169 56.55 -4.89 -3.55
C VAL A 169 57.15 -4.30 -4.82
N GLU A 170 57.20 -5.08 -5.89
CA GLU A 170 57.36 -4.54 -7.23
C GLU A 170 56.09 -3.77 -7.57
N THR A 171 56.14 -2.45 -7.40
CA THR A 171 55.17 -1.53 -7.99
C THR A 171 55.32 -1.61 -9.50
N THR A 172 54.54 -2.47 -10.14
CA THR A 172 54.32 -2.41 -11.59
C THR A 172 53.83 -1.00 -11.90
N PRO A 173 54.54 -0.21 -12.73
CA PRO A 173 54.10 1.13 -13.08
C PRO A 173 52.72 1.02 -13.74
N THR A 174 51.73 1.64 -13.10
CA THR A 174 50.38 1.76 -13.63
C THR A 174 50.49 2.34 -15.05
N PRO A 175 50.03 1.64 -16.09
CA PRO A 175 50.03 2.20 -17.43
C PRO A 175 49.27 3.53 -17.40
N PRO A 176 49.72 4.56 -18.14
CA PRO A 176 49.03 5.84 -18.20
C PRO A 176 47.56 5.58 -18.53
N PRO A 177 46.61 6.23 -17.83
CA PRO A 177 45.19 6.04 -18.10
C PRO A 177 45.00 6.29 -19.60
N ALA A 178 44.56 5.25 -20.32
CA ALA A 178 44.26 5.37 -21.73
C ALA A 178 43.35 6.59 -21.89
N PRO A 179 43.61 7.46 -22.88
CA PRO A 179 42.73 8.60 -23.14
C PRO A 179 41.32 8.02 -23.23
N ILE A 180 40.47 8.40 -22.28
CA ILE A 180 39.07 8.02 -22.26
C ILE A 180 38.57 8.40 -23.64
N GLU A 181 38.31 7.40 -24.49
CA GLU A 181 37.63 7.61 -25.75
C GLU A 181 36.27 8.17 -25.36
N GLN A 182 36.18 9.49 -25.27
CA GLN A 182 34.96 10.29 -25.18
C GLN A 182 34.21 10.25 -26.52
N GLY A 183 34.32 9.12 -27.24
CA GLY A 183 33.48 8.81 -28.37
C GLY A 183 32.06 8.77 -27.85
N LEU A 184 31.20 9.62 -28.42
CA LEU A 184 29.78 9.76 -28.17
C LEU A 184 29.15 8.45 -27.63
N ALA A 185 29.17 8.27 -26.32
CA ALA A 185 28.46 7.16 -25.72
C ALA A 185 26.99 7.39 -26.04
N GLY A 186 26.37 6.42 -26.73
CA GLY A 186 24.98 6.48 -27.11
C GLY A 186 24.06 6.70 -25.89
N PRO A 187 22.78 7.01 -26.13
CA PRO A 187 21.83 7.15 -25.04
C PRO A 187 21.79 5.85 -24.21
N THR A 188 21.79 5.98 -22.89
CA THR A 188 21.45 4.86 -22.01
C THR A 188 19.95 4.87 -21.81
N TRP A 189 19.31 3.73 -22.05
CA TRP A 189 17.88 3.56 -21.89
C TRP A 189 17.58 3.07 -20.48
N ALA A 190 16.45 3.51 -19.93
CA ALA A 190 15.95 3.02 -18.65
C ALA A 190 14.46 2.73 -18.75
N VAL A 191 14.04 1.60 -18.17
CA VAL A 191 12.62 1.27 -17.95
C VAL A 191 12.37 1.28 -16.45
N GLY A 192 11.29 1.93 -16.04
CA GLY A 192 10.92 2.06 -14.64
C GLY A 192 9.48 1.71 -14.36
N ALA A 193 9.20 1.34 -13.11
CA ALA A 193 7.85 1.25 -12.57
C ALA A 193 7.74 2.26 -11.42
N ASN A 194 6.60 2.92 -11.29
CA ASN A 194 6.40 3.99 -10.32
C ASN A 194 5.31 3.57 -9.33
N ALA A 195 5.52 3.86 -8.05
CA ALA A 195 4.46 3.92 -7.05
C ALA A 195 4.23 5.37 -6.65
N LEU A 196 2.98 5.80 -6.62
CA LEU A 196 2.56 7.19 -6.52
C LEU A 196 1.64 7.40 -5.32
N PHE A 197 1.84 8.52 -4.63
CA PHE A 197 0.98 9.03 -3.58
C PHE A 197 0.62 10.48 -3.88
N VAL A 198 -0.67 10.78 -3.89
CA VAL A 198 -1.25 12.08 -4.25
C VAL A 198 -1.95 12.66 -3.03
N PRO A 199 -1.27 13.49 -2.22
CA PRO A 199 -1.90 14.12 -1.06
C PRO A 199 -2.91 15.22 -1.43
N ALA A 200 -2.83 15.81 -2.63
CA ALA A 200 -3.66 16.94 -3.02
C ALA A 200 -3.84 17.07 -4.55
N GLY A 201 -4.96 17.67 -4.95
CA GLY A 201 -5.27 18.02 -6.35
C GLY A 201 -6.20 17.06 -7.07
N LEU A 202 -6.65 15.99 -6.42
CA LEU A 202 -7.80 15.17 -6.78
C LEU A 202 -8.95 15.42 -5.77
N PRO A 203 -10.18 14.93 -5.98
CA PRO A 203 -11.26 14.97 -4.98
C PRO A 203 -10.98 14.07 -3.76
N GLY A 204 -9.71 13.80 -3.46
CA GLY A 204 -9.25 13.20 -2.22
C GLY A 204 -7.78 12.81 -2.28
N ILE A 205 -7.37 12.01 -1.29
CA ILE A 205 -6.03 11.40 -1.28
C ILE A 205 -6.02 10.24 -2.28
N GLY A 206 -5.02 10.21 -3.14
CA GLY A 206 -4.87 9.20 -4.18
C GLY A 206 -3.63 8.33 -4.03
N VAL A 207 -3.72 7.11 -4.53
CA VAL A 207 -2.60 6.20 -4.74
C VAL A 207 -2.63 5.64 -6.15
N GLY A 208 -1.47 5.26 -6.65
CA GLY A 208 -1.40 4.69 -7.97
C GLY A 208 -0.02 4.21 -8.35
N GLY A 209 0.14 3.98 -9.64
CA GLY A 209 1.41 3.58 -10.20
C GLY A 209 1.52 3.91 -11.67
N GLY A 210 2.68 3.62 -12.22
CA GLY A 210 2.95 3.87 -13.63
C GLY A 210 4.15 3.11 -14.15
N LEU A 211 4.37 3.26 -15.44
CA LEU A 211 5.53 2.74 -16.16
C LEU A 211 6.21 3.90 -16.87
N SER A 212 7.53 3.92 -16.85
CA SER A 212 8.33 4.92 -17.56
C SER A 212 9.34 4.27 -18.50
N LEU A 213 9.61 4.98 -19.59
CA LEU A 213 10.72 4.70 -20.51
C LEU A 213 11.49 6.00 -20.72
N ASP A 214 12.77 5.99 -20.39
CA ASP A 214 13.64 7.15 -20.43
C ASP A 214 14.89 6.88 -21.29
N ALA A 215 15.34 7.88 -22.03
CA ALA A 215 16.63 7.92 -22.70
C ALA A 215 17.50 8.99 -22.04
N ARG A 216 18.70 8.60 -21.61
CA ARG A 216 19.63 9.45 -20.87
C ARG A 216 20.91 9.68 -21.67
N TRP A 217 21.28 10.95 -21.81
CA TRP A 217 22.61 11.42 -22.19
C TRP A 217 23.30 12.02 -20.95
N ARG A 218 24.57 12.40 -21.09
CA ARG A 218 25.43 12.84 -19.98
C ARG A 218 24.76 13.79 -18.97
N LEU A 219 24.05 14.83 -19.43
CA LEU A 219 23.42 15.84 -18.56
C LEU A 219 21.90 15.99 -18.76
N TRP A 220 21.34 15.28 -19.73
CA TRP A 220 19.96 15.46 -20.17
C TRP A 220 19.29 14.10 -20.29
N SER A 221 18.02 14.01 -19.95
CA SER A 221 17.21 12.84 -20.26
C SER A 221 15.86 13.26 -20.80
N VAL A 222 15.30 12.44 -21.67
CA VAL A 222 13.92 12.57 -22.13
C VAL A 222 13.21 11.26 -21.89
N GLY A 223 11.95 11.30 -21.53
CA GLY A 223 11.20 10.10 -21.22
C GLY A 223 9.72 10.28 -21.43
N VAL A 224 9.03 9.14 -21.39
CA VAL A 224 7.58 9.07 -21.37
C VAL A 224 7.14 8.26 -20.17
N GLU A 225 6.03 8.65 -19.57
CA GLU A 225 5.45 7.98 -18.41
C GLU A 225 3.96 7.79 -18.62
N PHE A 226 3.48 6.57 -18.39
CA PHE A 226 2.05 6.25 -18.34
C PHE A 226 1.69 5.86 -16.92
N ARG A 227 0.61 6.44 -16.37
CA ARG A 227 0.22 6.21 -14.98
C ARG A 227 -1.29 6.14 -14.80
N GLY A 228 -1.69 5.35 -13.81
CA GLY A 228 -3.04 5.23 -13.30
C GLY A 228 -3.06 5.55 -11.81
N MET A 229 -4.01 6.37 -11.37
CA MET A 229 -4.21 6.71 -9.96
C MET A 229 -5.68 6.62 -9.60
N GLY A 230 -5.99 6.19 -8.38
CA GLY A 230 -7.33 6.18 -7.81
C GLY A 230 -7.34 6.89 -6.46
N THR A 231 -8.43 7.58 -6.14
CA THR A 231 -8.65 8.13 -4.81
C THR A 231 -9.40 7.15 -3.94
N TRP A 232 -9.16 7.20 -2.63
CA TRP A 232 -10.11 6.65 -1.68
C TRP A 232 -11.42 7.45 -1.72
N GLU A 233 -12.48 6.83 -1.21
CA GLU A 233 -13.76 7.51 -1.05
C GLU A 233 -13.61 8.68 -0.10
N GLN A 234 -13.99 9.86 -0.57
CA GLN A 234 -13.98 11.07 0.25
C GLN A 234 -15.27 11.85 0.04
N GLU A 235 -15.79 12.39 1.14
CA GLU A 235 -16.93 13.30 1.09
C GLU A 235 -16.51 14.64 0.50
N VAL A 236 -17.02 14.95 -0.68
CA VAL A 236 -16.93 16.29 -1.28
C VAL A 236 -18.26 16.99 -1.02
N GLY A 237 -18.31 17.75 0.07
CA GLY A 237 -19.57 18.28 0.60
C GLY A 237 -20.32 17.18 1.36
N VAL A 238 -21.43 16.68 0.80
CA VAL A 238 -22.26 15.60 1.39
C VAL A 238 -22.30 14.34 0.53
N VAL A 239 -21.51 14.31 -0.55
CA VAL A 239 -21.54 13.23 -1.53
C VAL A 239 -20.20 12.49 -1.48
N PRO A 240 -20.22 11.16 -1.26
CA PRO A 240 -19.03 10.34 -1.39
C PRO A 240 -18.60 10.25 -2.85
N VAL A 241 -17.35 10.64 -3.11
CA VAL A 241 -16.77 10.67 -4.45
C VAL A 241 -15.50 9.83 -4.47
N GLN A 242 -15.36 9.01 -5.51
CA GLN A 242 -14.11 8.37 -5.89
C GLN A 242 -13.71 8.86 -7.27
N ALA A 243 -12.41 9.07 -7.50
CA ALA A 243 -11.90 9.45 -8.80
C ALA A 243 -10.79 8.52 -9.24
N THR A 244 -10.80 8.14 -10.51
CA THR A 244 -9.70 7.44 -11.16
C THR A 244 -9.16 8.32 -12.28
N THR A 245 -7.85 8.32 -12.47
CA THR A 245 -7.23 9.06 -13.55
C THR A 245 -6.17 8.23 -14.24
N TRP A 246 -6.15 8.34 -15.57
CA TRP A 246 -5.17 7.72 -16.44
C TRP A 246 -4.48 8.81 -17.23
N ALA A 247 -3.15 8.82 -17.26
CA ALA A 247 -2.37 9.91 -17.83
C ALA A 247 -1.13 9.41 -18.57
N GLY A 248 -0.86 10.02 -19.72
CA GLY A 248 0.42 9.94 -20.43
C GLY A 248 1.17 11.27 -20.32
N LEU A 249 2.44 11.21 -19.93
CA LEU A 249 3.32 12.36 -19.78
C LEU A 249 4.57 12.23 -20.64
N GLY A 250 5.01 13.35 -21.22
CA GLY A 250 6.38 13.55 -21.70
C GLY A 250 7.20 14.28 -20.64
N ILE A 251 8.44 13.86 -20.45
CA ILE A 251 9.34 14.35 -19.41
C ILE A 251 10.66 14.74 -20.07
N GLY A 252 11.16 15.94 -19.77
CA GLY A 252 12.50 16.39 -20.14
C GLY A 252 13.25 16.85 -18.89
N CYS A 253 14.40 16.25 -18.61
CA CYS A 253 15.19 16.51 -17.41
C CYS A 253 16.58 17.02 -17.71
N VAL A 254 17.09 17.83 -16.77
CA VAL A 254 18.51 18.16 -16.62
C VAL A 254 19.01 17.51 -15.34
N THR A 255 20.11 16.78 -15.42
CA THR A 255 20.78 16.16 -14.27
C THR A 255 22.10 16.88 -13.99
N PRO A 256 22.08 18.04 -13.31
CA PRO A 256 23.30 18.80 -13.03
C PRO A 256 24.26 18.05 -12.09
N HIS A 257 23.74 17.10 -11.30
CA HIS A 257 24.50 16.22 -10.43
C HIS A 257 24.07 14.77 -10.67
N GLU A 258 24.97 13.81 -10.46
CA GLU A 258 24.70 12.38 -10.74
C GLU A 258 23.49 11.82 -9.98
N ARG A 259 23.13 12.44 -8.85
CA ARG A 259 22.06 11.99 -7.95
C ARG A 259 20.83 12.88 -7.96
N PHE A 260 20.84 14.00 -8.69
CA PHE A 260 19.75 14.97 -8.65
C PHE A 260 19.34 15.40 -10.05
N GLY A 261 18.04 15.35 -10.32
CA GLY A 261 17.45 15.77 -11.59
C GLY A 261 16.32 16.77 -11.38
N LEU A 262 16.25 17.77 -12.25
CA LEU A 262 15.12 18.68 -12.39
C LEU A 262 14.48 18.46 -13.76
N CYS A 263 13.18 18.24 -13.77
CA CYS A 263 12.43 17.92 -14.99
C CYS A 263 11.27 18.87 -15.20
N GLY A 264 11.04 19.22 -16.47
CA GLY A 264 9.77 19.75 -16.95
C GLY A 264 8.93 18.62 -17.51
N MET A 265 7.62 18.69 -17.30
CA MET A 265 6.68 17.66 -17.72
C MET A 265 5.44 18.28 -18.36
N GLY A 266 4.87 17.58 -19.32
CA GLY A 266 3.59 17.93 -19.91
C GLY A 266 2.90 16.71 -20.48
N GLY A 267 1.57 16.72 -20.50
CA GLY A 267 0.81 15.59 -21.03
C GLY A 267 -0.67 15.73 -20.83
N GLY A 268 -1.37 14.62 -21.00
CA GLY A 268 -2.82 14.59 -20.88
C GLY A 268 -3.35 13.21 -20.51
N GLY A 269 -4.63 13.17 -20.20
CA GLY A 269 -5.25 12.00 -19.64
C GLY A 269 -6.76 12.12 -19.52
N SER A 270 -7.35 11.16 -18.81
CA SER A 270 -8.76 11.16 -18.45
C SER A 270 -8.93 11.20 -16.93
N LEU A 271 -9.96 11.90 -16.47
CA LEU A 271 -10.51 11.79 -15.11
C LEU A 271 -11.85 11.08 -15.22
N ASN A 272 -12.02 9.97 -14.52
CA ASN A 272 -13.33 9.37 -14.31
C ASN A 272 -13.72 9.56 -12.86
N VAL A 273 -14.94 10.04 -12.61
CA VAL A 273 -15.45 10.28 -11.27
C VAL A 273 -16.67 9.39 -11.05
N MET A 274 -16.63 8.62 -9.96
CA MET A 274 -17.70 7.73 -9.53
C MET A 274 -18.33 8.27 -8.25
N TYR A 275 -19.65 8.32 -8.22
CA TYR A 275 -20.43 8.70 -7.05
C TYR A 275 -20.96 7.44 -6.38
N ALA A 276 -20.78 7.27 -5.07
CA ALA A 276 -21.29 6.09 -4.36
C ALA A 276 -22.79 6.18 -4.04
N THR A 277 -23.59 6.78 -4.93
CA THR A 277 -25.05 6.92 -4.75
C THR A 277 -25.79 6.01 -5.75
N GLU A 278 -26.84 5.33 -5.28
CA GLU A 278 -27.63 4.36 -6.06
C GLU A 278 -28.29 4.95 -7.33
N ILE A 279 -28.37 6.28 -7.44
CA ILE A 279 -29.33 6.93 -8.34
C ILE A 279 -28.79 7.12 -9.76
N SER A 280 -27.47 7.07 -10.01
CA SER A 280 -26.89 6.87 -11.36
C SER A 280 -25.37 6.75 -11.31
N PRO A 281 -24.75 5.72 -11.92
CA PRO A 281 -23.33 5.77 -12.25
C PRO A 281 -23.16 6.78 -13.39
N VAL A 282 -22.90 8.04 -13.05
CA VAL A 282 -22.60 9.05 -14.06
C VAL A 282 -21.10 8.99 -14.34
N ASP A 283 -20.73 8.23 -15.36
CA ASP A 283 -19.36 8.14 -15.86
C ASP A 283 -19.04 9.40 -16.66
N TRP A 284 -18.45 10.39 -15.99
CA TRP A 284 -17.89 11.56 -16.67
C TRP A 284 -16.40 11.29 -16.91
N SER A 285 -16.03 11.07 -18.16
CA SER A 285 -14.63 11.10 -18.58
C SER A 285 -14.30 12.51 -19.05
N ASP A 286 -13.60 13.30 -18.23
CA ASP A 286 -13.07 14.58 -18.66
C ASP A 286 -11.62 14.45 -19.14
N THR A 287 -11.29 15.14 -20.23
CA THR A 287 -9.92 15.23 -20.69
C THR A 287 -9.15 16.19 -19.79
N LEU A 288 -8.00 15.73 -19.29
CA LEU A 288 -7.08 16.54 -18.50
C LEU A 288 -5.85 16.85 -19.33
N ILE A 289 -5.39 18.08 -19.26
CA ILE A 289 -4.12 18.51 -19.83
C ILE A 289 -3.32 19.15 -18.71
N TRP A 290 -2.08 18.72 -18.51
CA TRP A 290 -1.23 19.22 -17.44
C TRP A 290 0.13 19.67 -17.95
N ALA A 291 0.71 20.60 -17.20
CA ALA A 291 2.12 20.92 -17.26
C ALA A 291 2.68 21.11 -15.84
N GLY A 292 3.96 20.84 -15.66
CA GLY A 292 4.55 21.01 -14.35
C GLY A 292 6.02 20.66 -14.26
N ALA A 293 6.47 20.46 -13.03
CA ALA A 293 7.87 20.23 -12.72
C ALA A 293 8.03 19.07 -11.73
N ARG A 294 9.15 18.36 -11.86
CA ARG A 294 9.53 17.24 -10.98
C ARG A 294 10.98 17.42 -10.51
N ALA A 295 11.20 17.21 -9.22
CA ALA A 295 12.52 17.06 -8.63
C ALA A 295 12.75 15.59 -8.28
N THR A 296 13.89 15.04 -8.68
CA THR A 296 14.21 13.61 -8.53
C THR A 296 15.55 13.43 -7.82
N PHE A 297 15.60 12.50 -6.87
CA PHE A 297 16.79 12.04 -6.19
C PHE A 297 17.06 10.56 -6.51
N PHE A 298 18.24 10.26 -7.06
CA PHE A 298 18.61 8.91 -7.50
C PHE A 298 19.51 8.21 -6.48
N MET A 299 19.14 6.97 -6.14
CA MET A 299 19.94 6.03 -5.36
C MET A 299 20.35 4.87 -6.27
N TYR A 300 21.64 4.69 -6.51
CA TYR A 300 22.14 3.64 -7.40
C TYR A 300 22.43 2.36 -6.61
N HIS A 301 21.98 1.22 -7.14
CA HIS A 301 22.22 -0.11 -6.60
C HIS A 301 22.90 -0.97 -7.67
N GLY A 302 24.24 -0.91 -7.73
CA GLY A 302 25.02 -1.52 -8.80
C GLY A 302 25.04 -0.67 -10.08
N GLU A 303 25.41 -1.30 -11.20
CA GLU A 303 25.61 -0.59 -12.49
C GLU A 303 24.36 -0.43 -13.33
N ARG A 304 23.31 -1.24 -13.09
CA ARG A 304 22.11 -1.31 -13.94
C ARG A 304 20.82 -0.98 -13.23
N MET A 305 20.84 -0.76 -11.93
CA MET A 305 19.62 -0.52 -11.16
C MET A 305 19.76 0.77 -10.37
N SER A 306 18.71 1.57 -10.42
CA SER A 306 18.58 2.76 -9.58
C SER A 306 17.16 2.84 -9.01
N VAL A 307 17.03 3.51 -7.88
CA VAL A 307 15.76 3.86 -7.26
C VAL A 307 15.69 5.37 -7.20
N ALA A 308 14.69 5.94 -7.85
CA ALA A 308 14.42 7.37 -7.85
C ALA A 308 13.31 7.70 -6.85
N LEU A 309 13.59 8.61 -5.92
CA LEU A 309 12.57 9.27 -5.12
C LEU A 309 12.24 10.61 -5.78
N PHE A 310 10.98 10.95 -5.93
CA PHE A 310 10.61 12.20 -6.58
C PHE A 310 9.40 12.86 -5.94
N GLY A 311 9.36 14.18 -6.10
CA GLY A 311 8.20 15.02 -5.84
C GLY A 311 7.91 15.87 -7.05
N GLU A 312 6.63 16.00 -7.40
CA GLU A 312 6.19 16.78 -8.54
C GLU A 312 4.93 17.59 -8.25
N VAL A 313 4.77 18.65 -9.05
CA VAL A 313 3.58 19.50 -9.06
C VAL A 313 3.14 19.66 -10.50
N LEU A 314 1.88 19.33 -10.77
CA LEU A 314 1.27 19.42 -12.09
C LEU A 314 0.07 20.37 -12.05
N ALA A 315 0.18 21.49 -12.75
CA ALA A 315 -0.91 22.42 -12.91
C ALA A 315 -1.78 22.00 -14.11
N PRO A 316 -3.11 21.96 -13.96
CA PRO A 316 -4.00 21.77 -15.10
C PRO A 316 -3.92 22.98 -16.01
N LEU A 317 -3.76 22.76 -17.31
CA LEU A 317 -3.82 23.80 -18.33
C LEU A 317 -5.27 24.13 -18.73
N GLN A 318 -6.20 23.25 -18.39
CA GLN A 318 -7.64 23.42 -18.56
C GLN A 318 -8.35 23.17 -17.24
N GLU A 319 -9.28 24.06 -16.87
CA GLU A 319 -10.10 23.87 -15.68
C GLU A 319 -11.14 22.77 -15.95
N THR A 320 -10.96 21.62 -15.31
CA THR A 320 -11.95 20.53 -15.30
C THR A 320 -12.82 20.65 -14.06
N LYS A 321 -14.14 20.60 -14.26
CA LYS A 321 -15.16 20.77 -13.21
C LYS A 321 -15.99 19.51 -13.09
N VAL A 322 -16.07 18.99 -11.88
CA VAL A 322 -16.96 17.88 -11.57
C VAL A 322 -18.29 18.46 -11.17
N LEU A 323 -19.30 18.23 -12.01
CA LEU A 323 -20.67 18.71 -11.83
C LEU A 323 -21.55 17.56 -11.34
N MET A 324 -22.34 17.83 -10.30
CA MET A 324 -23.45 16.96 -9.91
C MET A 324 -24.75 17.59 -10.39
N ARG A 325 -25.51 16.83 -11.17
CA ARG A 325 -26.86 17.22 -11.57
C ARG A 325 -27.84 16.79 -10.49
N SER A 326 -28.34 17.75 -9.73
CA SER A 326 -29.43 17.59 -8.76
C SER A 326 -30.78 17.91 -9.41
N THR A 327 -31.89 17.53 -8.78
CA THR A 327 -33.25 17.95 -9.17
C THR A 327 -33.41 19.47 -9.17
N SER A 328 -32.59 20.18 -8.39
CA SER A 328 -32.59 21.66 -8.30
C SER A 328 -31.65 22.35 -9.30
N GLY A 329 -30.93 21.60 -10.15
CA GLY A 329 -29.95 22.14 -11.10
C GLY A 329 -28.56 21.52 -10.96
N GLU A 330 -27.59 22.03 -11.73
CA GLU A 330 -26.20 21.58 -11.67
C GLU A 330 -25.42 22.31 -10.57
N VAL A 331 -24.76 21.53 -9.70
CA VAL A 331 -23.91 22.04 -8.63
C VAL A 331 -22.46 21.62 -8.91
N ILE A 332 -21.53 22.58 -8.84
CA ILE A 332 -20.10 22.29 -8.93
C ILE A 332 -19.67 21.67 -7.61
N LEU A 333 -19.30 20.39 -7.62
CA LEU A 333 -18.79 19.71 -6.43
C LEU A 333 -17.30 19.98 -6.25
N TRP A 334 -16.54 19.95 -7.34
CA TRP A 334 -15.09 20.02 -7.27
C TRP A 334 -14.48 20.66 -8.53
N ARG A 335 -13.32 21.29 -8.35
CA ARG A 335 -12.53 21.91 -9.41
C ARG A 335 -11.11 21.37 -9.36
N THR A 336 -10.57 21.08 -10.53
CA THR A 336 -9.21 20.58 -10.66
C THR A 336 -8.20 21.65 -10.23
N GLY A 337 -7.39 21.31 -9.24
CA GLY A 337 -6.27 22.15 -8.78
C GLY A 337 -4.92 21.60 -9.23
N ALA A 338 -3.84 22.21 -8.74
CA ALA A 338 -2.51 21.64 -8.92
C ALA A 338 -2.43 20.27 -8.22
N LEU A 339 -2.02 19.26 -8.96
CA LEU A 339 -1.80 17.90 -8.48
C LEU A 339 -0.40 17.80 -7.87
N TRP A 340 -0.34 17.46 -6.59
CA TRP A 340 0.91 17.22 -5.87
C TRP A 340 1.11 15.73 -5.74
N THR A 341 2.26 15.22 -6.19
CA THR A 341 2.55 13.80 -6.16
C THR A 341 3.93 13.55 -5.55
N LEU A 342 4.01 12.56 -4.69
CA LEU A 342 5.24 11.96 -4.20
C LEU A 342 5.34 10.55 -4.76
N GLY A 343 6.54 10.12 -5.16
CA GLY A 343 6.69 8.80 -5.75
C GLY A 343 8.06 8.17 -5.55
N ILE A 344 8.08 6.86 -5.75
CA ILE A 344 9.27 6.02 -5.81
C ILE A 344 9.27 5.25 -7.14
N SER A 345 10.43 5.18 -7.77
CA SER A 345 10.60 4.62 -9.11
C SER A 345 11.86 3.74 -9.17
N PRO A 346 11.76 2.41 -8.95
CA PRO A 346 12.79 1.49 -9.39
C PRO A 346 12.97 1.54 -10.91
N ARG A 347 14.22 1.60 -11.35
CA ARG A 347 14.62 1.72 -12.75
C ARG A 347 15.70 0.72 -13.10
N PHE A 348 15.61 0.18 -14.30
CA PHE A 348 16.59 -0.71 -14.88
C PHE A 348 17.20 -0.09 -16.13
N GLU A 349 18.52 0.10 -16.12
CA GLU A 349 19.30 0.74 -17.18
C GLU A 349 19.93 -0.30 -18.13
N PHE A 350 19.87 0.00 -19.43
CA PHE A 350 20.48 -0.80 -20.50
C PHE A 350 21.05 0.11 -21.60
N LYS A 351 22.06 -0.39 -22.30
CA LYS A 351 22.76 0.34 -23.38
C LYS A 351 22.24 -0.06 -24.75
#